data_AF-A0A3P3W6X4-F1
#
_entry.id   AF-A0A3P3W6X4-F1
#
_cell.length_a   1.000
_cell.length_b   1.000
_cell.length_c   1.000
_cell.angle_alpha   90.00
_cell.angle_beta   90.00
_cell.angle_gamma   90.00
#
_symmetry.space_group_name_H-M   'P 1'
#
loop_
_entity.id
_entity.type
_entity.pdbx_description
1 polymer ?
#
loop_
_entity_poly.entity_id
_entity_poly.type
_entity_poly.pdbx_seq_one_letter_code
_entity_poly.pdbx_strand_id
1 'polypeptide(L)'
;MKKIVLALSMIAVLSSCTSTSNSTSSNTIVNAINVANTVAEISNLLNTMNLTPSQASVIGTTLSNYVAQYNSLAGLNTGSQEYKTQLKKYKSNAMSSISSSLSGNEYSQFNNALITIANSANTNLSNATINVLSSLVN
;
A
#
# COMPACT_ATOMS: atom_id res chain seq x y z
N MET A 1 -42.02 -7.72 -6.93
CA MET A 1 -40.56 -7.79 -6.73
C MET A 1 -40.11 -6.46 -6.13
N LYS A 2 -39.72 -6.48 -4.84
CA LYS A 2 -39.43 -5.26 -4.07
C LYS A 2 -38.06 -4.72 -4.45
N LYS A 3 -38.00 -3.45 -4.89
CA LYS A 3 -36.77 -2.70 -5.13
C LYS A 3 -36.21 -2.26 -3.78
N ILE A 4 -34.98 -2.65 -3.46
CA ILE A 4 -34.23 -2.07 -2.34
C ILE A 4 -33.22 -1.11 -2.95
N VAL A 5 -33.53 0.17 -2.78
CA VAL A 5 -32.60 1.29 -2.91
C VAL A 5 -31.88 1.37 -1.57
N LEU A 6 -30.55 1.23 -1.58
CA LEU A 6 -29.73 1.55 -0.42
C LEU A 6 -28.92 2.80 -0.75
N ALA A 7 -29.48 3.95 -0.38
CA ALA A 7 -28.75 5.20 -0.27
C ALA A 7 -27.98 5.15 1.06
N LEU A 8 -26.66 5.28 1.02
CA LEU A 8 -25.84 5.49 2.21
C LEU A 8 -25.00 6.76 2.05
N SER A 9 -25.52 7.83 2.66
CA SER A 9 -24.85 8.90 3.40
C SER A 9 -23.51 9.44 2.89
N MET A 10 -23.57 10.70 2.44
CA MET A 10 -22.44 11.63 2.41
C MET A 10 -21.66 11.62 3.73
N ILE A 11 -20.37 11.34 3.65
CA ILE A 11 -19.41 11.64 4.70
C ILE A 11 -18.81 13.02 4.38
N ALA A 12 -19.25 14.03 5.12
CA ALA A 12 -18.53 15.30 5.23
C ALA A 12 -17.37 15.09 6.21
N VAL A 13 -16.13 15.25 5.77
CA VAL A 13 -14.98 15.40 6.68
C VAL A 13 -14.12 16.58 6.21
N LEU A 14 -14.17 17.60 7.06
CA LEU A 14 -13.22 18.67 7.36
C LEU A 14 -12.08 18.94 6.36
N SER A 15 -12.03 20.21 5.94
CA SER A 15 -10.81 20.88 5.50
C SER A 15 -9.63 20.60 6.44
N SER A 16 -8.51 20.13 5.88
CA SER A 16 -7.20 20.41 6.44
C SER A 16 -6.33 21.04 5.36
N CYS A 17 -5.74 22.16 5.74
CA CYS A 17 -4.89 22.99 4.92
C CYS A 17 -3.60 22.22 4.65
N THR A 18 -3.24 21.98 3.39
CA THR A 18 -1.88 21.57 3.05
C THR A 18 -1.19 22.73 2.36
N SER A 19 -0.36 23.42 3.14
CA SER A 19 0.57 24.44 2.67
C SER A 19 1.41 23.89 1.52
N THR A 20 1.46 24.64 0.43
CA THR A 20 2.43 24.48 -0.66
C THR A 20 3.83 24.59 -0.06
N SER A 21 4.50 23.46 0.13
CA SER A 21 5.88 23.46 0.60
C SER A 21 6.81 23.60 -0.60
N ASN A 22 7.60 24.66 -0.57
CA ASN A 22 8.52 25.06 -1.61
C ASN A 22 9.63 24.01 -1.77
N SER A 23 9.95 23.71 -3.03
CA SER A 23 10.97 22.75 -3.44
C SER A 23 12.37 23.20 -2.99
N THR A 24 12.93 22.49 -2.02
CA THR A 24 14.38 22.38 -1.80
C THR A 24 14.71 20.91 -1.62
N SER A 25 15.71 20.43 -2.36
CA SER A 25 16.18 19.04 -2.38
C SER A 25 16.42 18.54 -0.96
N SER A 26 15.46 17.85 -0.38
CA SER A 26 15.52 17.33 0.97
C SER A 26 15.21 15.84 0.92
N ASN A 27 15.99 15.04 1.65
CA ASN A 27 15.69 13.64 1.95
C ASN A 27 14.34 13.60 2.69
N THR A 28 13.24 13.62 1.94
CA THR A 28 11.91 13.92 2.46
C THR A 28 11.55 12.91 3.53
N ILE A 29 11.15 13.42 4.68
CA ILE A 29 10.49 12.65 5.74
C ILE A 29 9.27 11.99 5.12
N VAL A 30 9.10 10.68 5.31
CA VAL A 30 7.86 10.01 4.90
C VAL A 30 6.72 10.64 5.68
N ASN A 31 5.83 11.38 5.00
CA ASN A 31 4.61 11.88 5.62
C ASN A 31 3.67 10.69 5.89
N ALA A 32 2.96 10.72 7.01
CA ALA A 32 1.99 9.68 7.35
C ALA A 32 0.93 9.54 6.24
N ILE A 33 0.78 8.33 5.72
CA ILE A 33 -0.17 8.00 4.65
C ILE A 33 -1.49 7.55 5.28
N ASN A 34 -2.63 7.86 4.62
CA ASN A 34 -3.91 7.31 5.02
C ASN A 34 -3.95 5.77 4.79
N VAL A 35 -3.69 5.02 5.86
CA VAL A 35 -3.65 3.54 5.86
C VAL A 35 -4.92 2.95 5.28
N ALA A 36 -6.09 3.47 5.67
CA ALA A 36 -7.37 2.91 5.26
C ALA A 36 -7.58 3.03 3.74
N ASN A 37 -7.23 4.19 3.16
CA ASN A 37 -7.33 4.39 1.71
C ASN A 37 -6.32 3.50 0.96
N THR A 38 -5.08 3.42 1.42
CA THR A 38 -4.07 2.57 0.78
C THR A 38 -4.44 1.09 0.85
N VAL A 39 -4.95 0.62 2.00
CA VAL A 39 -5.41 -0.77 2.15
C VAL A 39 -6.63 -1.06 1.27
N ALA A 40 -7.57 -0.12 1.14
CA ALA A 40 -8.72 -0.28 0.25
C ALA A 40 -8.31 -0.35 -1.23
N GLU A 41 -7.40 0.53 -1.66
CA GLU A 41 -6.84 0.54 -3.01
C GLU A 41 -6.09 -0.76 -3.33
N ILE A 42 -5.28 -1.25 -2.39
CA ILE A 42 -4.61 -2.56 -2.49
C ILE A 42 -5.64 -3.69 -2.56
N SER A 43 -6.68 -3.67 -1.73
CA SER A 43 -7.70 -4.72 -1.73
C SER A 43 -8.45 -4.79 -3.06
N ASN A 44 -8.77 -3.65 -3.65
CA ASN A 44 -9.35 -3.57 -4.99
C ASN A 44 -8.42 -4.15 -6.05
N LEU A 45 -7.11 -3.93 -5.92
CA LEU A 45 -6.13 -4.58 -6.79
C LEU A 45 -6.15 -6.09 -6.63
N LEU A 46 -6.12 -6.60 -5.39
CA LEU A 46 -6.14 -8.05 -5.12
C LEU A 46 -7.39 -8.72 -5.70
N ASN A 47 -8.53 -8.04 -5.73
CA ASN A 47 -9.76 -8.55 -6.35
C ASN A 47 -9.64 -8.77 -7.86
N THR A 48 -8.69 -8.10 -8.53
CA THR A 48 -8.40 -8.33 -9.96
C THR A 48 -7.46 -9.51 -10.19
N MET A 49 -6.81 -9.99 -9.12
CA MET A 49 -5.99 -11.19 -9.15
C MET A 49 -6.90 -12.39 -8.93
N ASN A 50 -6.70 -13.47 -9.69
CA ASN A 50 -7.50 -14.70 -9.57
C ASN A 50 -7.09 -15.52 -8.33
N LEU A 51 -7.16 -14.89 -7.14
CA LEU A 51 -6.80 -15.46 -5.85
C LEU A 51 -8.01 -16.13 -5.20
N THR A 52 -7.77 -17.22 -4.47
CA THR A 52 -8.78 -17.78 -3.57
C THR A 52 -9.08 -16.80 -2.42
N PRO A 53 -10.27 -16.87 -1.79
CA PRO A 53 -10.60 -16.01 -0.65
C PRO A 53 -9.60 -16.11 0.52
N SER A 54 -9.04 -17.30 0.75
CA SER A 54 -8.02 -17.52 1.77
C SER A 54 -6.72 -16.78 1.44
N GLN A 55 -6.22 -16.91 0.21
CA GLN A 55 -5.03 -16.20 -0.27
C GLN A 55 -5.23 -14.68 -0.20
N ALA A 56 -6.38 -14.18 -0.71
CA ALA A 56 -6.70 -12.76 -0.67
C ALA A 56 -6.75 -12.22 0.77
N SER A 57 -7.31 -13.00 1.72
CA SER A 57 -7.35 -12.62 3.14
C SER A 57 -5.95 -12.54 3.76
N VAL A 58 -5.08 -13.53 3.51
CA VAL A 58 -3.71 -13.53 4.02
C VAL A 58 -2.93 -12.35 3.44
N ILE A 59 -2.97 -12.17 2.13
CA ILE A 59 -2.26 -11.08 1.44
C ILE A 59 -2.79 -9.72 1.91
N GLY A 60 -4.11 -9.55 2.01
CA GLY A 60 -4.72 -8.31 2.50
C GLY A 60 -4.27 -7.98 3.93
N THR A 61 -4.24 -8.97 4.82
CA THR A 61 -3.75 -8.80 6.21
C THR A 61 -2.26 -8.44 6.22
N THR A 62 -1.44 -9.14 5.44
CA THR A 62 -0.01 -8.86 5.33
C THR A 62 0.27 -7.46 4.81
N LEU A 63 -0.43 -7.03 3.76
CA LEU A 63 -0.27 -5.71 3.18
C LEU A 63 -0.78 -4.61 4.13
N SER A 64 -1.89 -4.83 4.83
CA SER A 64 -2.35 -3.90 5.88
C SER A 64 -1.32 -3.71 6.98
N ASN A 65 -0.72 -4.81 7.45
CA ASN A 65 0.35 -4.75 8.44
C ASN A 65 1.60 -4.04 7.91
N TYR A 66 1.96 -4.29 6.65
CA TYR A 66 3.09 -3.62 6.00
C TYR A 66 2.85 -2.11 5.88
N VAL A 67 1.66 -1.66 5.48
CA VAL A 67 1.30 -0.24 5.39
C VAL A 67 1.41 0.43 6.77
N ALA A 68 0.92 -0.22 7.82
CA ALA A 68 1.02 0.29 9.19
C ALA A 68 2.49 0.40 9.65
N GLN A 69 3.29 -0.61 9.36
CA GLN A 69 4.73 -0.62 9.66
C GLN A 69 5.48 0.46 8.86
N TYR A 70 5.18 0.61 7.57
CA TYR A 70 5.75 1.66 6.73
C TYR A 70 5.43 3.06 7.28
N ASN A 71 4.19 3.29 7.70
CA ASN A 71 3.80 4.54 8.32
C ASN A 71 4.46 4.79 9.68
N SER A 72 4.85 3.74 10.42
CA SER A 72 5.62 3.91 11.65
C SER A 72 7.04 4.45 11.41
N LEU A 73 7.51 4.42 10.15
CA LEU A 73 8.77 5.05 9.73
C LEU A 73 8.59 6.55 9.42
N ALA A 74 7.38 7.09 9.54
CA ALA A 74 7.15 8.52 9.41
C ALA A 74 7.99 9.29 10.43
N GLY A 75 8.59 10.39 10.00
CA GLY A 75 9.54 11.16 10.83
C GLY A 75 11.00 10.71 10.70
N LEU A 76 11.28 9.51 10.19
CA LEU A 76 12.66 9.08 9.92
C LEU A 76 13.19 9.68 8.61
N ASN A 77 14.49 9.98 8.60
CA ASN A 77 15.19 10.37 7.38
C ASN A 77 15.36 9.14 6.49
N THR A 78 14.85 9.20 5.26
CA THR A 78 14.89 8.11 4.27
C THR A 78 16.31 7.70 3.86
N GLY A 79 17.29 8.59 4.02
CA GLY A 79 18.70 8.29 3.80
C GLY A 79 19.38 7.54 4.96
N SER A 80 18.77 7.55 6.16
CA SER A 80 19.37 6.99 7.38
C SER A 80 19.48 5.46 7.36
N GLN A 81 20.46 4.92 8.09
CA GLN A 81 20.64 3.48 8.23
C GLN A 81 19.48 2.82 9.00
N GLU A 82 18.91 3.54 9.98
CA GLU A 82 17.76 3.07 10.75
C GLU A 82 16.54 2.86 9.83
N TYR A 83 16.18 3.87 9.03
CA TYR A 83 15.09 3.77 8.05
C TYR A 83 15.30 2.58 7.11
N LYS A 84 16.48 2.46 6.51
CA LYS A 84 16.81 1.37 5.58
C LYS A 84 16.73 -0.01 6.24
N THR A 85 17.18 -0.13 7.49
CA THR A 85 17.16 -1.39 8.23
C THR A 85 15.73 -1.82 8.54
N GLN A 86 14.90 -0.90 9.05
CA GLN A 86 13.50 -1.20 9.37
C GLN A 86 12.69 -1.48 8.12
N LEU A 87 12.85 -0.67 7.06
CA LEU A 87 12.17 -0.89 5.79
C LEU A 87 12.50 -2.27 5.20
N LYS A 88 13.78 -2.65 5.19
CA LYS A 88 14.23 -3.97 4.72
C LYS A 88 13.59 -5.09 5.54
N LYS A 89 13.53 -4.96 6.87
CA LYS A 89 12.88 -5.93 7.76
C LYS A 89 11.39 -6.07 7.44
N TYR A 90 10.66 -4.96 7.33
CA TYR A 90 9.22 -4.98 7.04
C TYR A 90 8.94 -5.58 5.66
N LYS A 91 9.70 -5.19 4.64
CA LYS A 91 9.63 -5.76 3.30
C LYS A 91 9.86 -7.28 3.32
N SER A 92 10.95 -7.72 3.96
CA SER A 92 11.29 -9.14 4.02
C SER A 92 10.19 -9.96 4.70
N ASN A 93 9.64 -9.47 5.80
CA ASN A 93 8.55 -10.14 6.52
C ASN A 93 7.27 -10.23 5.68
N ALA A 94 6.89 -9.13 5.03
CA ALA A 94 5.71 -9.07 4.17
C ALA A 94 5.84 -10.01 2.97
N MET A 95 6.94 -9.92 2.21
CA MET A 95 7.16 -10.76 1.03
C MET A 95 7.30 -12.24 1.38
N SER A 96 7.92 -12.57 2.53
CA SER A 96 8.00 -13.97 2.98
C SER A 96 6.62 -14.52 3.32
N SER A 97 5.79 -13.75 4.03
CA SER A 97 4.42 -14.16 4.37
C SER A 97 3.55 -14.35 3.12
N ILE A 98 3.65 -13.43 2.15
CA ILE A 98 2.93 -13.54 0.87
C ILE A 98 3.43 -14.76 0.09
N SER A 99 4.74 -14.95 -0.03
CA SER A 99 5.34 -16.10 -0.71
C SER A 99 4.90 -17.43 -0.11
N SER A 100 4.82 -17.54 1.23
CA SER A 100 4.31 -18.75 1.89
C SER A 100 2.81 -19.00 1.67
N SER A 101 2.05 -17.99 1.27
CA SER A 101 0.59 -18.09 1.02
C SER A 101 0.24 -18.40 -0.44
N LEU A 102 1.21 -18.29 -1.36
CA LEU A 102 1.03 -18.43 -2.80
C LEU A 102 1.90 -19.57 -3.34
N SER A 103 1.45 -20.25 -4.40
CA SER A 103 2.35 -21.10 -5.17
C SER A 103 3.40 -20.26 -5.91
N GLY A 104 4.50 -20.87 -6.35
CA GLY A 104 5.58 -20.13 -7.04
C GLY A 104 5.12 -19.36 -8.28
N ASN A 105 4.15 -19.90 -9.04
CA ASN A 105 3.58 -19.22 -10.21
C ASN A 105 2.68 -18.03 -9.80
N GLU A 106 1.81 -18.23 -8.81
CA GLU A 106 0.94 -17.16 -8.30
C GLU A 106 1.75 -16.03 -7.66
N TYR A 107 2.79 -16.38 -6.91
CA TYR A 107 3.71 -15.41 -6.31
C TYR A 107 4.45 -14.59 -7.38
N SER A 108 4.91 -15.24 -8.46
CA SER A 108 5.55 -14.55 -9.59
C SER A 108 4.59 -13.58 -10.27
N GLN A 109 3.34 -13.99 -10.51
CA GLN A 109 2.31 -13.12 -11.08
C GLN A 109 1.95 -11.95 -10.17
N PHE A 110 1.79 -12.22 -8.87
CA PHE A 110 1.57 -11.20 -7.86
C PHE A 110 2.71 -10.17 -7.85
N ASN A 111 3.95 -10.63 -7.80
CA ASN A 111 5.12 -9.77 -7.78
C ASN A 111 5.25 -8.94 -9.08
N ASN A 112 5.01 -9.56 -10.24
CA ASN A 112 5.00 -8.85 -11.53
C ASN A 112 3.89 -7.79 -11.61
N ALA A 113 2.71 -8.09 -11.07
CA ALA A 113 1.62 -7.12 -10.99
C ALA A 113 2.01 -5.94 -10.10
N LEU A 114 2.59 -6.18 -8.92
CA LEU A 114 3.07 -5.11 -8.04
C LEU A 114 4.18 -4.27 -8.69
N ILE A 115 5.16 -4.89 -9.35
CA ILE A 115 6.22 -4.18 -10.08
C ILE A 115 5.62 -3.33 -11.20
N THR A 116 4.66 -3.88 -11.95
CA THR A 116 3.96 -3.15 -13.01
C THR A 116 3.29 -1.92 -12.43
N ILE A 117 2.60 -2.03 -11.31
CA ILE A 117 1.89 -0.91 -10.68
C ILE A 117 2.86 0.12 -10.10
N ALA A 118 3.91 -0.33 -9.42
CA ALA A 118 4.95 0.53 -8.86
C ALA A 118 5.65 1.36 -9.94
N ASN A 119 5.82 0.78 -11.14
CA ASN A 119 6.50 1.43 -12.26
C ASN A 119 5.55 2.15 -13.23
N SER A 120 4.25 1.86 -13.17
CA SER A 120 3.26 2.53 -14.00
C SER A 120 2.88 3.86 -13.36
N ALA A 121 2.72 4.90 -14.18
CA ALA A 121 1.97 6.09 -13.79
C ALA A 121 0.47 5.77 -13.71
N ASN A 122 0.11 4.72 -12.96
CA ASN A 122 -1.23 4.17 -12.91
C ASN A 122 -2.15 5.19 -12.23
N THR A 123 -2.87 5.97 -13.04
CA THR A 123 -3.61 7.18 -12.63
C THR A 123 -4.77 6.90 -11.67
N ASN A 124 -5.08 5.63 -11.42
CA ASN A 124 -6.22 5.19 -10.61
C ASN A 124 -5.84 4.90 -9.15
N LEU A 125 -4.55 4.96 -8.79
CA LEU A 125 -4.08 4.80 -7.41
C LEU A 125 -3.52 6.11 -6.88
N SER A 126 -3.65 6.30 -5.56
CA SER A 126 -2.99 7.44 -4.91
C SER A 126 -1.47 7.30 -4.97
N ASN A 127 -0.75 8.43 -5.04
CA ASN A 127 0.72 8.46 -4.93
C ASN A 127 1.21 7.75 -3.66
N ALA A 128 0.42 7.81 -2.60
CA ALA A 128 0.73 7.18 -1.33
C ALA A 128 0.77 5.64 -1.47
N THR A 129 -0.24 5.06 -2.12
CA THR A 129 -0.27 3.63 -2.44
C THR A 129 0.84 3.23 -3.39
N ILE A 130 1.11 4.03 -4.42
CA ILE A 130 2.23 3.77 -5.35
C ILE A 130 3.57 3.75 -4.60
N ASN A 131 3.78 4.67 -3.65
CA ASN A 131 4.99 4.72 -2.84
C ASN A 131 5.15 3.50 -1.92
N VAL A 132 4.07 3.09 -1.26
CA VAL A 132 4.07 1.89 -0.39
C VAL A 132 4.32 0.62 -1.21
N LEU A 133 3.66 0.47 -2.36
CA LEU A 133 3.89 -0.68 -3.23
C LEU A 133 5.31 -0.68 -3.81
N SER A 134 5.80 0.49 -4.22
CA SER A 134 7.17 0.68 -4.68
C SER A 134 8.19 0.30 -3.62
N SER A 135 7.98 0.69 -2.36
CA SER A 135 8.89 0.34 -1.26
C SER A 135 8.82 -1.13 -0.85
N LEU A 136 7.73 -1.83 -1.21
CA LEU A 136 7.58 -3.25 -0.99
C LEU A 136 8.36 -4.06 -2.03
N VAL A 137 8.37 -3.64 -3.30
CA VAL A 137 9.02 -4.39 -4.38
C VAL A 137 10.45 -3.95 -4.69
N ASN A 138 10.78 -2.66 -4.59
CA ASN A 138 12.14 -2.11 -4.79
C ASN A 138 12.96 -2.12 -3.51
#